data_AF-A0A392SEW6-F1
#
_entry.id   AF-A0A392SEW6-F1
#
_cell.length_a   1.000
_cell.length_b   1.000
_cell.length_c   1.000
_cell.angle_alpha   90.00
_cell.angle_beta   90.00
_cell.angle_gamma   90.00
#
_symmetry.space_group_name_H-M   'P 1'
#
loop_
_entity.id
_entity.type
_entity.pdbx_description
1 polymer ?
#
loop_
_entity_poly.entity_id
_entity_poly.type
_entity_poly.pdbx_seq_one_letter_code
_entity_poly.pdbx_strand_id
1 'polypeptide(L)'
;MNKYRYGLRGDIAHAVSLQNITNFGDLIQKAYSAEATIDFANKERDAVNQQRKDLGKYKQQLKVKEFVNKGKQAQSSQTPRLCPEC
;
A
#
# COMPACT_ATOMS: atom_id res chain seq x y z
N MET A 1 0.15 -37.46 15.35
CA MET A 1 0.60 -36.62 14.21
C MET A 1 -0.56 -36.51 13.23
N ASN A 2 -1.11 -35.32 13.00
CA ASN A 2 -2.28 -35.17 12.11
C ASN A 2 -1.84 -35.44 10.66
N LYS A 3 -2.36 -36.53 10.06
CA LYS A 3 -2.02 -36.98 8.70
C LYS A 3 -2.32 -35.95 7.60
N TYR A 4 -3.16 -34.97 7.90
CA TYR A 4 -3.77 -34.06 6.92
C TYR A 4 -3.11 -32.67 6.83
N ARG A 5 -1.99 -32.43 7.51
CA ARG A 5 -1.36 -31.09 7.58
C ARG A 5 -0.38 -30.78 6.44
N TYR A 6 -0.08 -31.76 5.59
CA TYR A 6 0.89 -31.61 4.49
C TYR A 6 0.18 -31.27 3.17
N GLY A 7 0.82 -30.44 2.34
CA GLY A 7 0.31 -30.08 1.01
C GLY A 7 -0.67 -28.90 0.96
N LEU A 8 -1.03 -28.32 2.11
CA LEU A 8 -1.84 -27.10 2.17
C LEU A 8 -0.97 -25.84 1.99
N ARG A 9 -1.53 -24.80 1.37
CA ARG A 9 -0.92 -23.45 1.34
C ARG A 9 -0.72 -22.94 2.77
N GLY A 10 0.38 -22.24 3.05
CA GLY A 10 0.81 -21.95 4.43
C GLY A 10 -0.20 -21.17 5.29
N ASP A 11 -0.93 -20.25 4.69
CA ASP A 11 -2.02 -19.47 5.30
C ASP A 11 -3.24 -20.34 5.65
N ILE A 12 -3.66 -21.21 4.74
CA ILE A 12 -4.73 -22.19 4.96
C ILE A 12 -4.28 -23.21 6.01
N ALA A 13 -3.05 -23.71 5.90
CA ALA A 13 -2.46 -24.65 6.85
C ALA A 13 -2.47 -24.07 8.26
N HIS A 14 -2.12 -22.79 8.41
CA HIS A 14 -2.21 -22.08 9.69
C HIS A 14 -3.65 -22.00 10.19
N ALA A 15 -4.60 -21.50 9.38
CA ALA A 15 -6.00 -21.35 9.78
C ALA A 15 -6.68 -22.68 10.15
N VAL A 16 -6.38 -23.74 9.40
CA VAL A 16 -6.90 -25.08 9.60
C VAL A 16 -6.25 -25.76 10.82
N SER A 17 -4.99 -25.45 11.13
CA SER A 17 -4.29 -25.98 12.30
C SER A 17 -4.83 -25.49 13.64
N LEU A 18 -5.54 -24.36 13.66
CA LEU A 18 -6.21 -23.84 14.84
C LEU A 18 -7.49 -24.62 15.19
N GLN A 19 -7.95 -25.49 14.30
CA GLN A 19 -9.18 -26.24 14.44
C GLN A 19 -8.91 -27.73 14.66
N ASN A 20 -9.84 -28.40 15.33
CA ASN A 20 -9.79 -29.86 15.43
C ASN A 20 -10.22 -30.48 14.09
N ILE A 21 -9.39 -31.36 13.54
CA ILE A 21 -9.67 -32.08 12.29
C ILE A 21 -9.82 -33.55 12.63
N THR A 22 -11.02 -34.08 12.40
CA THR A 22 -11.34 -35.47 12.74
C THR A 22 -11.17 -36.43 11.55
N ASN A 23 -11.42 -35.95 10.32
CA ASN A 23 -11.38 -36.75 9.11
C ASN A 23 -10.94 -35.91 7.90
N PHE A 24 -10.73 -36.57 6.75
CA PHE A 24 -10.31 -35.88 5.53
C PHE A 24 -11.38 -34.96 4.95
N GLY A 25 -12.67 -35.33 5.00
CA GLY A 25 -13.76 -34.45 4.56
C GLY A 25 -13.83 -33.17 5.40
N ASP A 26 -13.61 -33.29 6.70
CA ASP A 26 -13.54 -32.17 7.65
C ASP A 26 -12.36 -31.24 7.32
N LEU A 27 -11.20 -31.79 6.94
CA LEU A 27 -10.10 -31.00 6.40
C LEU A 27 -10.55 -30.21 5.16
N ILE A 28 -11.15 -30.88 4.17
CA ILE A 28 -11.53 -30.25 2.89
C ILE A 28 -12.53 -29.12 3.12
N GLN A 29 -13.55 -29.36 3.94
CA GLN A 29 -14.56 -28.35 4.26
C GLN A 29 -13.93 -27.14 4.98
N LYS A 30 -13.08 -27.37 5.98
CA LYS A 30 -12.42 -26.29 6.72
C LYS A 30 -11.43 -25.52 5.85
N ALA A 31 -10.69 -26.20 4.99
CA ALA A 31 -9.77 -25.55 4.05
C ALA A 31 -10.53 -24.65 3.08
N TYR A 32 -11.66 -25.10 2.55
CA TYR A 32 -12.50 -24.31 1.65
C TYR A 32 -13.06 -23.06 2.34
N SER A 33 -13.56 -23.19 3.57
CA SER A 33 -14.03 -22.04 4.35
C SER A 33 -12.90 -21.06 4.71
N ALA A 34 -11.70 -21.59 5.00
CA ALA A 34 -10.53 -20.77 5.27
C ALA A 34 -10.10 -19.97 4.03
N GLU A 35 -10.11 -20.59 2.85
CA GLU A 35 -9.82 -19.93 1.56
C GLU A 35 -10.73 -18.70 1.35
N ALA A 36 -12.05 -18.87 1.52
CA ALA A 36 -13.00 -17.78 1.34
C ALA A 36 -12.76 -16.62 2.32
N THR A 37 -12.40 -16.94 3.56
CA THR A 37 -12.11 -15.93 4.60
C THR A 37 -10.82 -15.17 4.28
N ILE A 38 -9.79 -15.89 3.82
CA ILE A 38 -8.50 -15.29 3.43
C ILE A 38 -8.67 -14.42 2.19
N ASP A 39 -9.41 -14.88 1.18
CA ASP A 39 -9.69 -14.11 -0.04
C ASP A 39 -10.42 -12.80 0.29
N PHE A 40 -11.43 -12.86 1.16
CA PHE A 40 -12.13 -11.67 1.64
C PHE A 40 -11.16 -10.69 2.34
N ALA A 41 -10.34 -11.19 3.27
CA ALA A 41 -9.37 -10.36 3.99
C ALA A 41 -8.33 -9.73 3.04
N ASN A 42 -7.91 -10.44 2.00
CA ASN A 42 -6.98 -9.92 1.01
C ASN A 42 -7.62 -8.80 0.17
N LYS A 43 -8.85 -8.99 -0.30
CA LYS A 43 -9.61 -7.97 -1.03
C LYS A 43 -9.83 -6.70 -0.21
N GLU A 44 -10.17 -6.85 1.06
CA GLU A 44 -10.31 -5.70 1.98
C GLU A 44 -8.96 -4.96 2.16
N ARG A 45 -7.86 -5.71 2.34
CA ARG A 45 -6.52 -5.11 2.44
C ARG A 45 -6.12 -4.38 1.17
N ASP A 46 -6.44 -4.92 0.01
CA ASP A 46 -6.15 -4.31 -1.29
C ASP A 46 -6.97 -3.04 -1.50
N ALA A 47 -8.26 -3.05 -1.14
CA ALA A 47 -9.12 -1.87 -1.16
C ALA A 47 -8.57 -0.75 -0.26
N VAL A 48 -8.18 -1.08 0.98
CA VAL A 48 -7.58 -0.12 1.93
C VAL A 48 -6.25 0.41 1.41
N ASN A 49 -5.40 -0.46 0.87
CA ASN A 49 -4.12 -0.05 0.29
C ASN A 49 -4.32 0.88 -0.90
N GLN A 50 -5.34 0.64 -1.72
CA GLN A 50 -5.63 1.50 -2.86
C GLN A 50 -6.19 2.86 -2.42
N GLN A 51 -7.11 2.89 -1.46
CA GLN A 51 -7.56 4.15 -0.87
C GLN A 51 -6.39 4.96 -0.29
N ARG A 52 -5.42 4.32 0.37
CA ARG A 52 -4.23 5.00 0.89
C ARG A 52 -3.35 5.58 -0.21
N LYS A 53 -3.16 4.86 -1.32
CA LYS A 53 -2.42 5.36 -2.49
C LYS A 53 -3.13 6.56 -3.12
N ASP A 54 -4.45 6.51 -3.25
CA ASP A 54 -5.25 7.60 -3.80
C ASP A 54 -5.26 8.82 -2.87
N LEU A 55 -5.38 8.61 -1.56
CA LEU A 55 -5.25 9.67 -0.56
C LEU A 55 -3.86 10.30 -0.58
N GLY A 56 -2.80 9.50 -0.76
CA GLY A 56 -1.42 9.98 -0.90
C GLY A 56 -1.23 10.83 -2.16
N LYS A 57 -1.77 10.40 -3.30
CA LYS A 57 -1.79 11.20 -4.55
C LYS A 57 -2.55 12.51 -4.37
N TYR A 58 -3.70 12.48 -3.70
CA TYR A 58 -4.49 13.68 -3.42
C TYR A 58 -3.77 14.64 -2.47
N LYS A 59 -3.15 14.13 -1.40
CA LYS A 59 -2.29 14.92 -0.48
C LYS A 59 -1.08 15.54 -1.18
N GLN A 60 -0.52 14.89 -2.19
CA GLN A 60 0.61 15.45 -2.95
C GLN A 60 0.18 16.56 -3.91
N GLN A 61 -1.03 16.49 -4.49
CA GLN A 61 -1.61 17.57 -5.28
C GLN A 61 -2.14 18.73 -4.42
N LEU A 62 -2.55 18.44 -3.18
CA LEU A 62 -2.97 19.43 -2.16
C LEU A 62 -1.83 20.07 -1.39
N LYS A 63 -0.57 19.66 -1.59
CA LYS A 63 0.54 20.56 -1.28
C LYS A 63 0.34 21.75 -2.20
N VAL A 64 -0.30 22.79 -1.65
CA VAL A 64 -0.44 24.10 -2.25
C VAL A 64 0.87 24.34 -2.96
N LYS A 65 0.81 24.37 -4.29
CA LYS A 65 1.87 24.94 -5.07
C LYS A 65 1.85 26.38 -4.60
N GLU A 66 2.73 26.72 -3.65
CA GLU A 66 3.09 28.09 -3.40
C GLU A 66 3.61 28.56 -4.75
N PHE A 67 2.70 29.12 -5.54
CA PHE A 67 3.04 29.86 -6.71
C PHE A 67 3.79 31.07 -6.14
N VAL A 68 5.12 30.93 -6.04
CA VAL A 68 6.03 32.07 -6.11
C VAL A 68 5.83 32.62 -7.52
N ASN A 69 4.74 33.36 -7.71
CA ASN A 69 4.51 34.19 -8.87
C ASN A 69 5.57 35.28 -8.80
N LYS A 70 6.64 35.06 -9.57
CA LYS A 70 7.57 36.11 -9.95
C LYS A 70 6.80 37.20 -10.71
N GLY A 71 6.89 38.44 -10.23
CA GLY A 71 6.58 39.65 -10.98
C GLY A 71 5.77 40.65 -10.15
N LYS A 72 6.15 41.90 -9.94
CA LYS A 72 7.18 42.75 -10.53
C LYS A 72 7.55 43.78 -9.45
N GLN A 73 8.83 43.94 -9.11
CA GLN A 73 9.28 45.17 -8.47
C GLN A 73 10.02 46.00 -9.52
N ALA A 74 9.36 47.05 -9.97
CA ALA A 74 10.00 48.12 -10.72
C ALA A 74 10.84 48.92 -9.73
N GLN A 75 12.15 49.04 -9.96
CA GLN A 75 12.81 50.33 -10.21
C GLN A 75 14.33 50.19 -10.20
N SER A 76 14.89 50.62 -11.33
CA SER A 76 16.19 51.22 -11.57
C SER A 76 17.22 51.24 -10.43
N SER A 77 18.40 50.68 -10.70
CA SER A 77 19.67 51.19 -10.18
C SER A 77 20.72 51.03 -11.27
N GLN A 78 21.05 52.15 -11.88
CA GLN A 78 22.00 52.31 -12.96
C GLN A 78 23.39 52.53 -12.35
N THR A 79 24.33 51.59 -12.47
CA THR A 79 25.79 51.90 -12.49
C THR A 79 26.59 50.76 -13.15
N PRO A 80 27.59 51.01 -14.03
CA PRO A 80 28.25 49.99 -14.85
C PRO A 80 29.53 49.41 -14.24
N ARG A 81 29.69 48.08 -14.46
CA ARG A 81 30.90 47.28 -14.77
C ARG A 81 32.20 47.48 -13.96
N LEU A 82 32.74 46.38 -13.44
CA LEU A 82 34.20 46.10 -13.37
C LEU A 82 34.43 44.58 -13.48
N CYS A 83 35.17 44.15 -14.52
CA CYS A 83 35.70 42.78 -14.68
C CYS A 83 36.95 42.62 -13.80
N PRO A 84 37.23 41.44 -13.22
CA PRO A 84 38.58 41.09 -12.79
C PRO A 84 39.33 40.42 -13.97
N GLU A 85 40.52 40.96 -14.29
CA GLU A 85 41.50 40.55 -15.33
C GLU A 85 41.87 39.04 -15.27
N CYS A 86 42.20 38.29 -16.33
CA CYS A 86 43.29 38.44 -17.34
C CYS A 86 44.70 38.57 -16.75
#